data_AF-A0A520EQ53-F1
#
_entry.id   AF-A0A520EQ53-F1
#
_cell.length_a   1.000
_cell.length_b   1.000
_cell.length_c   1.000
_cell.angle_alpha   90.00
_cell.angle_beta   90.00
_cell.angle_gamma   90.00
#
_symmetry.space_group_name_H-M   'P 1'
#
loop_
_entity.id
_entity.type
_entity.pdbx_description
1 polymer ?
#
loop_
_entity_poly.entity_id
_entity_poly.type
_entity_poly.pdbx_seq_one_letter_code
_entity_poly.pdbx_strand_id
1 'polypeptide(L)'
;MHAFLRSGVGRGEVAVQQPGLATPDRTPQVDTSVAGCRQHVCRCGLGVVEREGSVEDVSRCGRPHVTNRTPRDSTFVESVCRVTAVDRRTAIADAALGVIARDGLRVLTHRSIDSALDFPAGSTSYYFRTKADLLAAVATRLIELSRASFLGIVGTETDVATVIARYLDHAITHRMVELRARYALMLDPAVPADIRADLARSFFSLERARELFDDPAHGDGLVSLCEGLMADAIFGRGTAKGAAGLRLPISVYLAGIPSQNG
;
A
#
# COMPACT_ATOMS: atom_id res chain seq x y z
N MET A 1 16.56 -20.74 7.45
CA MET A 1 16.31 -19.39 6.89
C MET A 1 15.79 -19.39 5.45
N HIS A 2 16.32 -20.18 4.50
CA HIS A 2 15.84 -20.21 3.10
C HIS A 2 14.47 -20.88 2.84
N ALA A 3 14.00 -21.76 3.75
CA ALA A 3 12.72 -22.47 3.62
C ALA A 3 11.50 -21.66 4.09
N PHE A 4 11.70 -20.61 4.90
CA PHE A 4 10.62 -19.82 5.50
C PHE A 4 9.93 -18.86 4.53
N LEU A 5 10.61 -18.50 3.43
CA LEU A 5 10.11 -17.51 2.45
C LEU A 5 9.49 -18.13 1.18
N ARG A 6 9.51 -19.46 1.00
CA ARG A 6 9.03 -20.13 -0.24
C ARG A 6 7.84 -21.08 -0.09
N SER A 7 7.41 -21.42 1.12
CA SER A 7 6.25 -22.30 1.34
C SER A 7 4.94 -21.54 1.24
N GLY A 8 4.55 -21.28 -0.02
CA GLY A 8 3.22 -20.84 -0.41
C GLY A 8 2.12 -21.86 -0.04
N VAL A 9 0.90 -21.33 0.14
CA VAL A 9 -0.19 -21.53 -0.84
C VAL A 9 -0.83 -22.91 -0.68
N GLY A 10 -1.86 -22.96 0.17
CA GLY A 10 -2.80 -24.07 0.25
C GLY A 10 -3.62 -24.17 -1.03
N ARG A 11 -3.67 -25.40 -1.56
CA ARG A 11 -4.19 -25.82 -2.86
C ARG A 11 -5.72 -25.66 -2.95
N GLY A 12 -6.18 -25.19 -4.11
CA GLY A 12 -7.54 -25.35 -4.61
C GLY A 12 -7.47 -25.56 -6.12
N GLU A 13 -7.32 -26.81 -6.54
CA GLU A 13 -7.36 -27.25 -7.94
C GLU A 13 -8.76 -27.06 -8.52
N VAL A 14 -8.87 -26.26 -9.58
CA VAL A 14 -9.90 -26.43 -10.61
C VAL A 14 -9.18 -26.63 -11.92
N ALA A 15 -9.24 -27.86 -12.42
CA ALA A 15 -8.70 -28.26 -13.70
C ALA A 15 -9.53 -27.63 -14.84
N VAL A 16 -8.86 -26.89 -15.72
CA VAL A 16 -9.39 -26.54 -17.04
C VAL A 16 -8.35 -26.92 -18.09
N GLN A 17 -8.73 -27.86 -18.94
CA GLN A 17 -8.01 -28.34 -20.12
C GLN A 17 -7.50 -27.19 -21.01
N GLN A 18 -6.24 -27.25 -21.43
CA GLN A 18 -5.72 -26.47 -22.56
C GLN A 18 -5.57 -27.37 -23.80
N PRO A 19 -6.04 -26.97 -24.99
CA PRO A 19 -5.51 -27.44 -26.26
C PRO A 19 -4.33 -26.54 -26.68
N GLY A 20 -3.25 -27.18 -27.15
CA GLY A 20 -1.99 -26.51 -27.50
C GLY A 20 -2.02 -25.72 -28.80
N LEU A 21 -0.99 -24.90 -29.01
CA LEU A 21 -0.17 -24.86 -30.23
C LEU A 21 0.97 -23.81 -30.13
N ALA A 22 2.11 -24.20 -30.69
CA ALA A 22 3.09 -23.43 -31.48
C ALA A 22 3.87 -22.24 -30.88
N THR A 23 5.20 -22.40 -30.96
CA THR A 23 6.25 -21.36 -31.00
C THR A 23 6.10 -20.44 -32.23
N PRO A 24 6.58 -19.19 -32.18
CA PRO A 24 7.93 -18.93 -32.69
C PRO A 24 8.74 -17.82 -31.98
N ASP A 25 10.05 -18.06 -32.05
CA ASP A 25 11.19 -17.14 -32.23
C ASP A 25 10.89 -15.71 -32.72
N ARG A 26 11.39 -14.70 -31.97
CA ARG A 26 12.21 -13.55 -32.42
C ARG A 26 12.26 -12.44 -31.36
N THR A 27 13.45 -12.16 -30.87
CA THR A 27 13.80 -10.90 -30.17
C THR A 27 14.09 -9.79 -31.19
N PRO A 28 13.77 -8.53 -30.87
CA PRO A 28 14.56 -7.41 -31.38
C PRO A 28 15.11 -6.52 -30.25
N GLN A 29 16.34 -6.08 -30.49
CA GLN A 29 17.15 -5.15 -29.68
C GLN A 29 16.45 -3.79 -29.47
N VAL A 30 16.67 -3.20 -28.30
CA VAL A 30 16.34 -1.80 -27.99
C VAL A 30 17.63 -1.00 -27.94
N ASP A 31 17.72 -0.01 -28.82
CA ASP A 31 18.85 0.91 -28.96
C ASP A 31 18.68 2.11 -28.02
N THR A 32 19.79 2.51 -27.39
CA THR A 32 19.87 3.59 -26.39
C THR A 32 20.17 4.93 -27.04
N SER A 33 19.24 5.89 -27.00
CA SER A 33 19.48 7.31 -26.67
C SER A 33 18.20 8.11 -26.89
N VAL A 34 17.82 8.98 -25.95
CA VAL A 34 17.47 10.39 -26.19
C VAL A 34 17.41 11.09 -24.82
N ALA A 35 18.13 12.21 -24.74
CA ALA A 35 18.25 13.08 -23.60
C ALA A 35 17.08 14.07 -23.48
N GLY A 36 16.73 14.41 -22.23
CA GLY A 36 16.17 15.70 -21.86
C GLY A 36 14.65 15.86 -21.94
N CYS A 37 13.95 15.74 -20.80
CA CYS A 37 12.71 16.50 -20.58
C CYS A 37 12.54 16.87 -19.09
N ARG A 38 12.35 18.16 -18.83
CA ARG A 38 12.22 18.76 -17.49
C ARG A 38 10.87 18.37 -16.88
N GLN A 39 10.91 17.89 -15.64
CA GLN A 39 9.72 17.57 -14.84
C GLN A 39 8.80 18.80 -14.66
N HIS A 40 7.58 18.69 -15.18
CA HIS A 40 6.43 19.45 -14.69
C HIS A 40 5.51 18.46 -13.98
N VAL A 41 5.43 18.59 -12.67
CA VAL A 41 4.59 17.77 -11.79
C VAL A 41 3.16 18.29 -11.88
N CYS A 42 2.27 17.50 -12.47
CA CYS A 42 0.83 17.77 -12.45
C CYS A 42 0.27 17.38 -11.07
N ARG A 43 -0.56 18.24 -10.47
CA ARG A 43 -1.04 18.15 -9.07
C ARG A 43 -2.20 17.14 -8.87
N CYS A 44 -2.19 16.05 -9.62
CA CYS A 44 -3.10 14.92 -9.48
C CYS A 44 -2.28 13.65 -9.78
N GLY A 45 -1.94 12.89 -8.74
CA GLY A 45 -1.01 11.77 -8.82
C GLY A 45 -1.53 10.53 -9.55
N LEU A 46 -1.90 10.66 -10.83
CA LEU A 46 -2.30 9.56 -11.70
C LEU A 46 -1.49 9.67 -12.99
N GLY A 47 -0.43 8.87 -13.08
CA GLY A 47 0.41 8.79 -14.28
C GLY A 47 -0.39 8.18 -15.44
N VAL A 48 -0.47 8.92 -16.55
CA VAL A 48 -0.94 8.40 -17.83
C VAL A 48 0.30 8.05 -18.65
N VAL A 49 0.35 6.82 -19.17
CA VAL A 49 1.31 6.43 -20.20
C VAL A 49 0.75 6.94 -21.54
N GLU A 50 1.32 8.02 -22.09
CA GLU A 50 0.98 8.47 -23.43
C GLU A 50 1.73 7.62 -24.47
N ARG A 51 0.98 7.09 -25.45
CA ARG A 51 1.55 6.58 -26.71
C ARG A 51 1.69 7.76 -27.66
N GLU A 52 2.87 7.90 -28.27
CA GLU A 52 3.18 8.93 -29.26
C GLU A 52 2.18 8.92 -30.41
N GLY A 53 1.48 10.04 -30.57
CA GLY A 53 0.67 10.40 -31.72
C GLY A 53 0.83 11.91 -31.95
N SER A 54 1.12 12.27 -33.19
CA SER A 54 1.46 13.60 -33.70
C SER A 54 0.66 14.78 -33.13
N VAL A 55 1.39 15.83 -32.77
CA VAL A 55 0.91 17.13 -32.29
C VAL A 55 0.37 17.97 -33.46
N GLU A 56 -0.95 18.18 -33.53
CA GLU A 56 -1.53 19.36 -34.19
C GLU A 56 -2.69 19.94 -33.35
N ASP A 57 -2.47 21.18 -32.90
CA ASP A 57 -3.39 22.26 -32.55
C ASP A 57 -4.73 21.94 -31.83
N VAL A 58 -4.80 22.22 -30.52
CA VAL A 58 -6.08 22.34 -29.80
C VAL A 58 -6.09 23.57 -28.89
N SER A 59 -6.32 24.72 -29.52
CA SER A 59 -6.88 25.91 -28.87
C SER A 59 -8.39 26.02 -29.13
N ARG A 60 -9.24 25.33 -28.35
CA ARG A 60 -10.60 25.81 -27.97
C ARG A 60 -11.37 24.79 -27.13
N CYS A 61 -12.07 25.33 -26.13
CA CYS A 61 -13.10 24.66 -25.35
C CYS A 61 -14.19 24.06 -26.28
N GLY A 62 -14.31 22.74 -26.30
CA GLY A 62 -15.34 22.01 -27.01
C GLY A 62 -15.44 20.59 -26.44
N ARG A 63 -16.61 20.22 -25.91
CA ARG A 63 -16.90 18.90 -25.35
C ARG A 63 -16.52 17.80 -26.38
N PRO A 64 -15.86 16.70 -26.00
CA PRO A 64 -15.56 15.64 -26.94
C PRO A 64 -16.85 14.98 -27.44
N HIS A 65 -17.04 15.05 -28.76
CA HIS A 65 -18.07 14.32 -29.49
C HIS A 65 -17.61 12.86 -29.62
N VAL A 66 -18.17 11.95 -28.81
CA VAL A 66 -17.89 10.51 -28.93
C VAL A 66 -18.55 10.01 -30.22
N THR A 67 -17.78 9.80 -31.29
CA THR A 67 -18.25 9.12 -32.48
C THR A 67 -18.17 7.61 -32.26
N ASN A 68 -19.32 6.94 -32.35
CA ASN A 68 -19.53 5.54 -32.02
C ASN A 68 -18.91 4.59 -33.08
N ARG A 69 -17.58 4.49 -33.14
CA ARG A 69 -16.87 3.41 -33.86
C ARG A 69 -16.19 2.49 -32.85
N THR A 70 -16.93 1.46 -32.46
CA THR A 70 -16.48 0.38 -31.57
C THR A 70 -15.48 -0.55 -32.27
N PRO A 71 -14.35 -0.90 -31.63
CA PRO A 71 -13.65 -2.15 -31.91
C PRO A 71 -14.45 -3.32 -31.30
N ARG A 72 -14.56 -4.42 -32.07
CA ARG A 72 -15.47 -5.56 -31.90
C ARG A 72 -15.16 -6.55 -30.76
N ASP A 73 -14.39 -6.18 -29.74
CA ASP A 73 -14.02 -7.13 -28.66
C ASP A 73 -14.50 -6.65 -27.29
N SER A 74 -15.75 -6.97 -26.95
CA SER A 74 -16.41 -6.58 -25.70
C SER A 74 -15.82 -7.25 -24.46
N THR A 75 -15.16 -8.40 -24.62
CA THR A 75 -14.57 -9.20 -23.53
C THR A 75 -13.31 -8.55 -22.96
N PHE A 76 -12.53 -7.84 -23.78
CA PHE A 76 -11.31 -7.17 -23.35
C PHE A 76 -11.62 -5.86 -22.60
N VAL A 77 -12.59 -5.07 -23.08
CA VAL A 77 -12.95 -3.78 -22.46
C VAL A 77 -13.58 -3.96 -21.08
N GLU A 78 -14.38 -5.02 -20.89
CA GLU A 78 -14.96 -5.35 -19.58
C GLU A 78 -13.92 -5.89 -18.60
N SER A 79 -12.93 -6.64 -19.09
CA SER A 79 -11.79 -7.15 -18.30
C SER A 79 -10.85 -6.02 -17.84
N VAL A 80 -10.60 -5.02 -18.71
CA VAL A 80 -9.76 -3.86 -18.40
C VAL A 80 -10.46 -2.86 -17.48
N CYS A 81 -11.76 -2.58 -17.67
CA CYS A 81 -12.53 -1.70 -16.78
C CYS A 81 -12.67 -2.24 -15.34
N ARG A 82 -12.63 -3.57 -15.15
CA ARG A 82 -12.61 -4.18 -13.81
C ARG A 82 -11.28 -4.00 -13.09
N VAL A 83 -10.19 -3.81 -13.82
CA VAL A 83 -8.85 -3.60 -13.26
C VAL A 83 -8.59 -2.10 -12.98
N THR A 84 -9.32 -1.19 -13.64
CA THR A 84 -9.13 0.27 -13.51
C THR A 84 -10.19 1.01 -12.69
N ALA A 85 -11.33 0.39 -12.37
CA ALA A 85 -12.29 0.97 -11.44
C ALA A 85 -11.93 0.59 -10.00
N VAL A 86 -11.22 1.47 -9.29
CA VAL A 86 -11.01 1.32 -7.83
C VAL A 86 -12.38 1.11 -7.19
N ASP A 87 -12.51 0.02 -6.40
CA ASP A 87 -13.75 -0.29 -5.70
C ASP A 87 -14.18 0.92 -4.86
N ARG A 88 -15.47 1.24 -4.87
CA ARG A 88 -16.01 2.44 -4.19
C ARG A 88 -15.70 2.41 -2.69
N ARG A 89 -15.71 1.24 -2.07
CA ARG A 89 -15.34 1.10 -0.64
C ARG A 89 -13.87 1.41 -0.41
N THR A 90 -12.98 0.94 -1.29
CA THR A 90 -11.55 1.27 -1.24
C THR A 90 -11.31 2.77 -1.40
N ALA A 91 -11.97 3.41 -2.38
CA ALA A 91 -11.86 4.86 -2.58
C ALA A 91 -12.32 5.67 -1.34
N ILE A 92 -13.41 5.24 -0.71
CA ILE A 92 -13.92 5.82 0.54
C ILE A 92 -12.90 5.65 1.68
N ALA A 93 -12.32 4.46 1.85
CA ALA A 93 -11.33 4.20 2.89
C ALA A 93 -10.04 5.00 2.67
N ASP A 94 -9.58 5.12 1.42
CA ASP A 94 -8.42 5.93 1.06
C ASP A 94 -8.65 7.43 1.32
N ALA A 95 -9.85 7.95 0.99
CA ALA A 95 -10.22 9.32 1.32
C ALA A 95 -10.30 9.55 2.83
N ALA A 96 -10.86 8.60 3.57
CA ALA A 96 -10.93 8.66 5.02
C ALA A 96 -9.54 8.70 5.66
N LEU A 97 -8.59 7.88 5.19
CA LEU A 97 -7.18 7.95 5.59
C LEU A 97 -6.61 9.37 5.38
N GLY A 98 -6.84 9.95 4.21
CA GLY A 98 -6.43 11.32 3.89
C GLY A 98 -7.02 12.38 4.83
N VAL A 99 -8.31 12.30 5.13
CA VAL A 99 -8.99 13.22 6.07
C VAL A 99 -8.41 13.07 7.48
N ILE A 100 -8.29 11.85 8.00
CA ILE A 100 -7.77 11.60 9.35
C ILE A 100 -6.32 12.10 9.47
N ALA A 101 -5.48 11.83 8.46
CA ALA A 101 -4.07 12.20 8.49
C ALA A 101 -3.84 13.72 8.48
N ARG A 102 -4.73 14.49 7.85
CA ARG A 102 -4.62 15.96 7.76
C ARG A 102 -5.29 16.67 8.93
N ASP A 103 -6.51 16.25 9.24
CA ASP A 103 -7.44 17.04 10.04
C ASP A 103 -7.86 16.33 11.35
N GLY A 104 -7.43 15.07 11.53
CA GLY A 104 -7.72 14.24 12.70
C GLY A 104 -9.10 13.55 12.65
N LEU A 105 -9.36 12.66 13.62
CA LEU A 105 -10.58 11.84 13.65
C LEU A 105 -11.87 12.64 13.89
N ARG A 106 -11.77 13.81 14.54
CA ARG A 106 -12.93 14.62 14.92
C ARG A 106 -13.74 15.10 13.73
N VAL A 107 -13.08 15.48 12.64
CA VAL A 107 -13.75 15.97 11.42
C VAL A 107 -14.23 14.84 10.50
N LEU A 108 -13.84 13.58 10.78
CA LEU A 108 -14.24 12.43 9.99
C LEU A 108 -15.75 12.20 10.11
N THR A 109 -16.45 12.57 9.04
CA THR A 109 -17.90 12.39 8.85
C THR A 109 -18.16 11.88 7.42
N HIS A 110 -19.30 11.23 7.19
CA HIS A 110 -19.70 10.83 5.85
C HIS A 110 -19.69 12.00 4.86
N ARG A 111 -20.20 13.16 5.28
CA ARG A 111 -20.17 14.38 4.47
C ARG A 111 -18.75 14.83 4.13
N SER A 112 -17.81 14.76 5.08
CA SER A 112 -16.41 15.14 4.80
C SER A 112 -15.78 14.24 3.74
N ILE A 113 -16.17 12.95 3.69
CA ILE A 113 -15.68 12.01 2.69
C ILE A 113 -16.38 12.22 1.35
N ASP A 114 -17.71 12.37 1.35
CA ASP A 114 -18.46 12.69 0.13
C ASP A 114 -17.89 13.94 -0.54
N SER A 115 -17.60 14.98 0.24
CA SER A 115 -16.95 16.20 -0.25
C SER A 115 -15.52 15.98 -0.73
N ALA A 116 -14.74 15.12 -0.07
CA ALA A 116 -13.36 14.83 -0.47
C ALA A 116 -13.28 14.04 -1.79
N LEU A 117 -14.34 13.29 -2.12
CA LEU A 117 -14.43 12.44 -3.31
C LEU A 117 -15.36 13.01 -4.40
N ASP A 118 -15.97 14.17 -4.17
CA ASP A 118 -16.99 14.77 -5.03
C ASP A 118 -18.19 13.82 -5.29
N PHE A 119 -18.61 13.11 -4.24
CA PHE A 119 -19.77 12.22 -4.30
C PHE A 119 -21.06 12.96 -3.91
N PRO A 120 -22.22 12.52 -4.42
CA PRO A 120 -23.52 12.97 -3.92
C PRO A 120 -23.62 12.77 -2.40
N ALA A 121 -24.26 13.73 -1.71
CA ALA A 121 -24.45 13.64 -0.27
C ALA A 121 -25.16 12.34 0.13
N GLY A 122 -24.58 11.63 1.10
CA GLY A 122 -25.09 10.34 1.60
C GLY A 122 -24.50 9.11 0.90
N SER A 123 -23.64 9.29 -0.12
CA SER A 123 -23.00 8.17 -0.83
C SER A 123 -22.14 7.33 0.11
N THR A 124 -21.33 7.96 0.96
CA THR A 124 -20.51 7.24 1.93
C THR A 124 -21.38 6.47 2.93
N SER A 125 -22.51 7.06 3.37
CA SER A 125 -23.44 6.42 4.32
C SER A 125 -24.15 5.19 3.75
N TYR A 126 -24.30 5.12 2.43
CA TYR A 126 -24.80 3.92 1.75
C TYR A 126 -23.83 2.72 1.93
N TYR A 127 -22.51 2.95 1.84
CA TYR A 127 -21.50 1.90 1.97
C TYR A 127 -21.14 1.57 3.42
N PHE A 128 -21.08 2.58 4.29
CA PHE A 128 -20.69 2.44 5.69
C PHE A 128 -21.73 3.16 6.53
N ARG A 129 -22.62 2.41 7.20
CA ARG A 129 -23.78 3.01 7.86
C ARG A 129 -23.38 3.75 9.13
N THR A 130 -22.39 3.22 9.85
CA THR A 130 -21.90 3.80 11.11
C THR A 130 -20.47 4.32 10.98
N LYS A 131 -20.07 5.18 11.93
CA LYS A 131 -18.67 5.61 12.04
C LYS A 131 -17.75 4.42 12.36
N ALA A 132 -18.22 3.44 13.13
CA ALA A 132 -17.47 2.22 13.43
C ALA A 132 -17.21 1.38 12.17
N ASP A 133 -18.21 1.22 11.30
CA ASP A 133 -18.05 0.49 10.03
C ASP A 133 -16.99 1.15 9.14
N LEU A 134 -17.02 2.48 9.08
CA LEU A 134 -16.03 3.27 8.33
C LEU A 134 -14.62 3.12 8.93
N LEU A 135 -14.49 3.15 10.26
CA LEU A 135 -13.20 2.96 10.93
C LEU A 135 -12.64 1.54 10.76
N ALA A 136 -13.51 0.53 10.79
CA ALA A 136 -13.11 -0.84 10.49
C ALA A 136 -12.60 -0.97 9.04
N ALA A 137 -13.26 -0.32 8.08
CA ALA A 137 -12.80 -0.28 6.70
C ALA A 137 -11.45 0.41 6.54
N VAL A 138 -11.21 1.51 7.26
CA VAL A 138 -9.91 2.19 7.31
C VAL A 138 -8.82 1.28 7.89
N ALA A 139 -9.11 0.56 8.98
CA ALA A 139 -8.16 -0.39 9.57
C ALA A 139 -7.81 -1.53 8.59
N THR A 140 -8.81 -2.13 7.95
CA THR A 140 -8.62 -3.12 6.88
C THR A 140 -7.76 -2.57 5.76
N ARG A 141 -8.01 -1.33 5.32
CA ARG A 141 -7.25 -0.69 4.26
C ARG A 141 -5.77 -0.49 4.63
N LEU A 142 -5.49 -0.12 5.88
CA LEU A 142 -4.11 -0.02 6.38
C LEU A 142 -3.38 -1.36 6.34
N ILE A 143 -4.06 -2.44 6.74
CA ILE A 143 -3.52 -3.81 6.69
C ILE A 143 -3.19 -4.21 5.25
N GLU A 144 -4.10 -3.97 4.30
CA GLU A 144 -3.88 -4.26 2.88
C GLU A 144 -2.67 -3.53 2.31
N LEU A 145 -2.60 -2.21 2.53
CA LEU A 145 -1.51 -1.37 2.04
C LEU A 145 -0.15 -1.77 2.65
N SER A 146 -0.15 -2.08 3.95
CA SER A 146 1.01 -2.60 4.67
C SER A 146 1.50 -3.92 4.09
N ARG A 147 0.59 -4.87 3.90
CA ARG A 147 0.91 -6.18 3.32
C ARG A 147 1.46 -6.06 1.90
N ALA A 148 0.83 -5.24 1.05
CA ALA A 148 1.29 -5.01 -0.31
C ALA A 148 2.71 -4.41 -0.33
N SER A 149 2.98 -3.43 0.54
CA SER A 149 4.31 -2.82 0.68
C SER A 149 5.36 -3.84 1.11
N PHE A 150 5.03 -4.69 2.10
CA PHE A 150 5.94 -5.71 2.61
C PHE A 150 6.27 -6.78 1.55
N LEU A 151 5.26 -7.27 0.82
CA LEU A 151 5.46 -8.27 -0.23
C LEU A 151 6.36 -7.77 -1.38
N GLY A 152 6.26 -6.48 -1.72
CA GLY A 152 7.14 -5.87 -2.73
C GLY A 152 8.62 -5.86 -2.34
N ILE A 153 8.94 -5.91 -1.05
CA ILE A 153 10.31 -5.85 -0.53
C ILE A 153 10.90 -7.26 -0.37
N VAL A 154 10.17 -8.17 0.29
CA VAL A 154 10.63 -9.54 0.58
C VAL A 154 10.97 -10.32 -0.69
N GLY A 155 10.32 -10.01 -1.82
CA GLY A 155 10.64 -10.64 -3.11
C GLY A 155 12.06 -10.37 -3.63
N THR A 156 12.78 -9.39 -3.06
CA THR A 156 14.07 -8.91 -3.57
C THR A 156 15.22 -8.99 -2.57
N GLU A 157 14.94 -9.34 -1.31
CA GLU A 157 15.89 -9.28 -0.21
C GLU A 157 15.59 -10.38 0.83
N THR A 158 16.63 -10.98 1.40
CA THR A 158 16.52 -12.10 2.36
C THR A 158 17.13 -11.79 3.72
N ASP A 159 17.99 -10.78 3.84
CA ASP A 159 18.50 -10.34 5.14
C ASP A 159 17.39 -9.65 5.93
N VAL A 160 17.00 -10.24 7.07
CA VAL A 160 15.84 -9.81 7.88
C VAL A 160 15.96 -8.34 8.30
N ALA A 161 17.14 -7.92 8.75
CA ALA A 161 17.37 -6.54 9.16
C ALA A 161 17.18 -5.55 8.00
N THR A 162 17.67 -5.91 6.80
CA THR A 162 17.53 -5.10 5.58
C THR A 162 16.08 -5.07 5.10
N VAL A 163 15.38 -6.20 5.13
CA VAL A 163 13.94 -6.26 4.79
C VAL A 163 13.15 -5.31 5.69
N ILE A 164 13.30 -5.43 7.01
CA ILE A 164 12.59 -4.60 7.97
C ILE A 164 12.97 -3.13 7.77
N ALA A 165 14.25 -2.81 7.66
CA ALA A 165 14.70 -1.44 7.48
C ALA A 165 14.15 -0.78 6.21
N ARG A 166 14.12 -1.50 5.08
CA ARG A 166 13.54 -1.02 3.82
C ARG A 166 12.03 -0.83 3.94
N TYR A 167 11.35 -1.72 4.66
CA TYR A 167 9.91 -1.59 4.93
C TYR A 167 9.61 -0.35 5.77
N LEU A 168 10.36 -0.12 6.85
CA LEU A 168 10.22 1.08 7.67
C LEU A 168 10.53 2.35 6.89
N ASP A 169 11.63 2.34 6.11
CA ASP A 169 12.02 3.48 5.28
C ASP A 169 10.93 3.83 4.27
N HIS A 170 10.37 2.82 3.58
CA HIS A 170 9.26 3.02 2.65
C HIS A 170 8.01 3.58 3.34
N ALA A 171 7.68 3.07 4.53
CA ALA A 171 6.55 3.58 5.32
C ALA A 171 6.73 5.06 5.67
N ILE A 172 7.92 5.44 6.14
CA ILE A 172 8.25 6.80 6.60
C ILE A 172 8.38 7.78 5.42
N THR A 173 8.83 7.32 4.24
CA THR A 173 9.08 8.20 3.09
C THR A 173 7.89 8.34 2.15
N HIS A 174 7.11 7.26 1.97
CA HIS A 174 6.07 7.21 0.95
C HIS A 174 4.65 7.04 1.50
N ARG A 175 4.49 6.66 2.78
CA ARG A 175 3.19 6.30 3.36
C ARG A 175 2.89 7.07 4.66
N MET A 176 3.35 8.31 4.73
CA MET A 176 3.14 9.18 5.90
C MET A 176 1.67 9.50 6.15
N VAL A 177 0.81 9.46 5.12
CA VAL A 177 -0.64 9.65 5.29
C VAL A 177 -1.19 8.50 6.13
N GLU A 178 -0.92 7.27 5.74
CA GLU A 178 -1.34 6.05 6.44
C GLU A 178 -0.76 5.98 7.85
N LEU A 179 0.52 6.31 7.99
CA LEU A 179 1.20 6.30 9.26
C LEU A 179 0.56 7.31 10.23
N ARG A 180 0.37 8.56 9.81
CA ARG A 180 -0.30 9.59 10.63
C ARG A 180 -1.72 9.20 11.00
N ALA A 181 -2.49 8.69 10.03
CA ALA A 181 -3.85 8.24 10.28
C ALA A 181 -3.88 7.13 11.34
N ARG A 182 -2.99 6.13 11.22
CA ARG A 182 -2.88 5.04 12.20
C ARG A 182 -2.62 5.57 13.61
N TYR A 183 -1.62 6.42 13.80
CA TYR A 183 -1.30 6.95 15.15
C TYR A 183 -2.42 7.83 15.70
N ALA A 184 -3.06 8.65 14.86
CA ALA A 184 -4.22 9.44 15.27
C ALA A 184 -5.37 8.53 15.78
N LEU A 185 -5.64 7.42 15.09
CA LEU A 185 -6.68 6.47 15.48
C LEU A 185 -6.31 5.64 16.73
N MET A 186 -5.06 5.21 16.85
CA MET A 186 -4.62 4.39 17.99
C MET A 186 -4.71 5.13 19.33
N LEU A 187 -4.55 6.46 19.31
CA LEU A 187 -4.54 7.30 20.51
C LEU A 187 -5.92 7.89 20.83
N ASP A 188 -6.87 7.88 19.90
CA ASP A 188 -8.17 8.48 20.10
C ASP A 188 -9.10 7.53 20.90
N PRO A 189 -9.61 7.95 22.07
CA PRO A 189 -10.46 7.12 22.91
C PRO A 189 -11.81 6.77 22.27
N ALA A 190 -12.27 7.53 21.26
CA ALA A 190 -13.50 7.27 20.54
C ALA A 190 -13.41 6.09 19.55
N VAL A 191 -12.20 5.59 19.27
CA VAL A 191 -12.02 4.40 18.43
C VAL A 191 -12.30 3.13 19.26
N PRO A 192 -13.19 2.23 18.81
CA PRO A 192 -13.44 0.95 19.49
C PRO A 192 -12.18 0.11 19.75
N ALA A 193 -12.17 -0.64 20.86
CA ALA A 193 -10.97 -1.36 21.33
C ALA A 193 -10.51 -2.47 20.37
N ASP A 194 -11.45 -3.18 19.75
CA ASP A 194 -11.24 -4.17 18.70
C ASP A 194 -10.57 -3.55 17.47
N ILE A 195 -11.07 -2.40 17.01
CA ILE A 195 -10.46 -1.65 15.90
C ILE A 195 -9.05 -1.18 16.26
N ARG A 196 -8.82 -0.68 17.48
CA ARG A 196 -7.47 -0.35 17.95
C ARG A 196 -6.54 -1.55 17.97
N ALA A 197 -7.04 -2.74 18.33
CA ALA A 197 -6.25 -3.97 18.30
C ALA A 197 -5.86 -4.37 16.87
N ASP A 198 -6.75 -4.17 15.89
CA ASP A 198 -6.43 -4.39 14.47
C ASP A 198 -5.42 -3.38 13.94
N LEU A 199 -5.56 -2.11 14.30
CA LEU A 199 -4.59 -1.06 13.97
C LEU A 199 -3.21 -1.34 14.55
N ALA A 200 -3.14 -1.86 15.78
CA ALA A 200 -1.88 -2.26 16.41
C ALA A 200 -1.15 -3.34 15.58
N ARG A 201 -1.89 -4.24 14.93
CA ARG A 201 -1.36 -5.32 14.08
C ARG A 201 -1.22 -4.95 12.59
N SER A 202 -1.55 -3.71 12.20
CA SER A 202 -1.64 -3.35 10.77
C SER A 202 -0.30 -3.16 10.06
N PHE A 203 0.76 -2.74 10.77
CA PHE A 203 2.09 -2.56 10.19
C PHE A 203 3.01 -3.77 10.41
N PHE A 204 2.90 -4.42 11.56
CA PHE A 204 3.69 -5.61 11.88
C PHE A 204 2.79 -6.79 12.24
N SER A 205 3.09 -7.94 11.66
CA SER A 205 2.52 -9.20 12.10
C SER A 205 3.29 -9.70 13.33
N LEU A 206 2.65 -9.65 14.50
CA LEU A 206 3.22 -10.20 15.74
C LEU A 206 3.52 -11.70 15.61
N GLU A 207 2.63 -12.45 14.94
CA GLU A 207 2.82 -13.88 14.69
C GLU A 207 4.12 -14.13 13.90
N ARG A 208 4.32 -13.43 12.78
CA ARG A 208 5.55 -13.58 11.97
C ARG A 208 6.79 -13.08 12.68
N ALA A 209 6.66 -12.03 13.49
CA ALA A 209 7.77 -11.54 14.30
C ALA A 209 8.20 -12.58 15.35
N ARG A 210 7.24 -13.26 15.99
CA ARG A 210 7.49 -14.32 16.96
C ARG A 210 8.10 -15.56 16.31
N GLU A 211 7.66 -15.93 15.11
CA GLU A 211 8.22 -17.06 14.33
C GLU A 211 9.71 -16.90 13.96
N LEU A 212 10.27 -15.69 14.03
CA LEU A 212 11.70 -15.45 13.77
C LEU A 212 12.61 -15.94 14.90
N PHE A 213 12.07 -16.24 16.08
CA PHE A 213 12.83 -16.50 17.28
C PHE A 213 12.33 -17.76 18.00
N ASP A 214 13.23 -18.42 18.74
CA ASP A 214 12.85 -19.56 19.58
C ASP A 214 11.97 -19.13 20.76
N ASP A 215 12.30 -17.98 21.37
CA ASP A 215 11.46 -17.33 22.38
C ASP A 215 10.60 -16.23 21.73
N PRO A 216 9.26 -16.39 21.70
CA PRO A 216 8.34 -15.39 21.16
C PRO A 216 8.48 -13.99 21.76
N ALA A 217 8.98 -13.86 22.99
CA ALA A 217 9.19 -12.56 23.63
C ALA A 217 10.16 -11.66 22.84
N HIS A 218 11.13 -12.25 22.12
CA HIS A 218 12.02 -11.51 21.23
C HIS A 218 11.28 -10.97 19.99
N GLY A 219 10.25 -11.67 19.51
CA GLY A 219 9.37 -11.14 18.46
C GLY A 219 8.61 -9.90 18.91
N ASP A 220 8.07 -9.93 20.13
CA ASP A 220 7.37 -8.79 20.72
C ASP A 220 8.29 -7.58 20.93
N GLY A 221 9.53 -7.83 21.38
CA GLY A 221 10.56 -6.80 21.52
C GLY A 221 11.00 -6.22 20.18
N LEU A 222 11.13 -7.04 19.13
CA LEU A 222 11.44 -6.57 17.77
C LEU A 222 10.33 -5.65 17.25
N VAL A 223 9.06 -6.01 17.43
CA VAL A 223 7.93 -5.15 17.03
C VAL A 223 7.96 -3.84 17.82
N SER A 224 8.22 -3.90 19.14
CA SER A 224 8.32 -2.72 19.99
C SER A 224 9.43 -1.76 19.54
N LEU A 225 10.59 -2.30 19.14
CA LEU A 225 11.67 -1.53 18.55
C LEU A 225 11.22 -0.85 17.24
N CYS A 226 10.60 -1.60 16.33
CA CYS A 226 10.17 -1.08 15.04
C CYS A 226 9.10 0.02 15.19
N GLU A 227 8.14 -0.14 16.11
CA GLU A 227 7.17 0.89 16.47
C GLU A 227 7.83 2.15 17.02
N GLY A 228 8.86 1.98 17.87
CA GLY A 228 9.67 3.08 18.40
C GLY A 228 10.40 3.86 17.30
N LEU A 229 10.99 3.15 16.33
CA LEU A 229 11.67 3.77 15.18
C LEU A 229 10.70 4.54 14.27
N MET A 230 9.49 4.01 14.03
CA MET A 230 8.46 4.74 13.28
C MET A 230 7.97 5.97 14.05
N ALA A 231 7.72 5.83 15.35
CA ALA A 231 7.29 6.95 16.19
C ALA A 231 8.36 8.05 16.26
N ASP A 232 9.66 7.68 16.28
CA ASP A 232 10.77 8.63 16.24
C ASP A 232 10.75 9.54 15.01
N ALA A 233 10.43 8.97 13.84
CA ALA A 233 10.26 9.71 12.60
C ALA A 233 9.03 10.63 12.64
N ILE A 234 7.90 10.14 13.16
CA ILE A 234 6.64 10.93 13.25
C ILE A 234 6.79 12.11 14.21
N PHE A 235 7.46 11.91 15.34
CA PHE A 235 7.69 12.95 16.34
C PHE A 235 8.78 13.95 15.92
N GLY A 236 9.36 13.81 14.72
CA GLY A 236 10.30 14.77 14.16
C GLY A 236 11.71 14.70 14.75
N ARG A 237 12.03 13.66 15.53
CA ARG A 237 13.41 13.44 16.01
C ARG A 237 14.28 12.89 14.87
N GLY A 238 13.75 11.96 14.08
CA GLY A 238 14.35 11.47 12.83
C GLY A 238 15.80 11.02 13.00
N THR A 239 16.09 10.32 14.10
CA THR A 239 17.45 9.93 14.49
C THR A 239 18.05 8.89 13.55
N ALA A 240 17.23 7.96 13.07
CA ALA A 240 17.57 7.01 12.01
C ALA A 240 17.10 7.55 10.65
N LYS A 241 18.05 7.76 9.72
CA LYS A 241 17.76 8.30 8.37
C LYS A 241 17.99 7.25 7.30
N GLY A 242 16.98 7.07 6.45
CA GLY A 242 17.00 6.12 5.35
C GLY A 242 17.07 4.66 5.83
N ALA A 243 16.98 3.73 4.89
CA ALA A 243 17.09 2.30 5.18
C ALA A 243 18.39 1.94 5.94
N ALA A 244 19.53 2.55 5.61
CA ALA A 244 20.81 2.26 6.28
C ALA A 244 20.79 2.66 7.76
N GLY A 245 20.26 3.85 8.08
CA GLY A 245 20.15 4.31 9.47
C GLY A 245 19.17 3.48 10.28
N LEU A 246 18.06 3.05 9.67
CA LEU A 246 17.06 2.19 10.31
C LEU A 246 17.58 0.76 10.53
N ARG A 247 18.44 0.27 9.64
CA ARG A 247 19.02 -1.08 9.74
C ARG A 247 19.88 -1.25 10.99
N LEU A 248 20.65 -0.24 11.38
CA LEU A 248 21.59 -0.35 12.51
C LEU A 248 20.93 -0.83 13.82
N PRO A 249 19.92 -0.14 14.40
CA PRO A 249 19.28 -0.58 15.64
C PRO A 249 18.63 -1.96 15.51
N ILE A 250 18.08 -2.29 14.33
CA ILE A 250 17.49 -3.62 14.06
C ILE A 250 18.58 -4.71 14.11
N SER A 251 19.72 -4.45 13.49
CA SER A 251 20.86 -5.39 13.46
C SER A 251 21.40 -5.64 14.87
N VAL A 252 21.51 -4.57 15.66
CA VAL A 252 21.96 -4.65 17.06
C VAL A 252 20.99 -5.48 17.88
N TYR A 253 19.68 -5.27 17.71
CA TYR A 253 18.67 -6.08 18.39
C TYR A 253 18.78 -7.56 18.02
N LEU A 254 18.81 -7.87 16.73
CA LEU A 254 18.88 -9.24 16.23
C LEU A 254 20.16 -9.97 16.67
N ALA A 255 21.31 -9.29 16.63
CA ALA A 255 22.60 -9.86 17.04
C ALA A 255 22.71 -10.05 18.56
N GLY A 256 21.95 -9.28 19.34
CA GLY A 256 21.92 -9.38 20.80
C GLY A 256 21.07 -10.54 21.33
N ILE A 257 20.28 -11.20 20.48
CA ILE A 257 19.46 -12.34 20.89
C ILE A 257 20.34 -13.61 20.95
N PRO A 258 20.48 -14.26 22.13
CA PRO A 258 21.31 -15.45 22.24
C PRO A 258 20.73 -16.59 21.39
N SER A 259 21.58 -17.18 20.55
CA SER A 259 21.24 -18.41 19.83
C SER A 259 21.35 -19.58 20.80
N GLN A 260 20.34 -20.46 20.88
CA GLN A 260 20.30 -21.62 21.80
C GLN A 260 21.35 -22.72 21.51
N ASN A 261 22.32 -22.49 20.62
CA ASN A 261 23.40 -23.42 20.28
C ASN A 261 24.73 -22.98 20.90
N GLY A 262 24.74 -22.86 22.23
CA GLY A 262 25.95 -22.77 23.06
C GLY A 262 26.26 -24.09 23.72
#